data_AF-A0A4R8SA97-F1
#
_entry.id   AF-A0A4R8SA97-F1
#
_cell.length_a   1.000
_cell.length_b   1.000
_cell.length_c   1.000
_cell.angle_alpha   90.00
_cell.angle_beta   90.00
_cell.angle_gamma   90.00
#
_symmetry.space_group_name_H-M   'P 1'
#
loop_
_entity.id
_entity.type
_entity.pdbx_description
1 polymer ?
#
loop_
_entity_poly.entity_id
_entity_poly.type
_entity_poly.pdbx_seq_one_letter_code
_entity_poly.pdbx_strand_id
1 'polypeptide(L)'
;MVDALTREAAERQLAAMAARFRPEALRIGADRMMALLNPDDEFSDVDRARRRGISIGQQGFDGMSPISGLLDPETRAYLDAVFSKLAAPGICNPNDQTPLVDGEPAPEAAERDRRSSAQRNHDALRASLRSALASGQLGSHHGLPVTVVVSTTLKEIEDAAGVAITGAGTRLPIRDLIRLAAHAHHYLTIFDEKGRPLYLGRTKRIASPDQRIVLHAKDRGCTHPDCHIPGYL
;
A
#
# COMPACT_ATOMS: atom_id res chain seq x y z
N MET A 1 -12.65 29.27 -19.85
CA MET A 1 -14.06 28.88 -19.54
C MET A 1 -14.90 29.02 -20.80
N VAL A 2 -15.46 27.92 -21.31
CA VAL A 2 -16.29 27.90 -22.54
C VAL A 2 -17.67 28.49 -22.24
N ASP A 3 -18.19 29.35 -23.12
CA ASP A 3 -19.51 29.94 -22.94
C ASP A 3 -20.65 28.92 -23.13
N ALA A 4 -21.82 29.23 -22.57
CA ALA A 4 -22.95 28.29 -22.52
C ALA A 4 -23.45 27.86 -23.91
N LEU A 5 -23.41 28.75 -24.91
CA LEU A 5 -23.89 28.46 -26.25
C LEU A 5 -22.92 27.51 -26.97
N THR A 6 -21.61 27.75 -26.83
CA THR A 6 -20.58 26.88 -27.37
C THR A 6 -20.63 25.48 -26.73
N ARG A 7 -20.89 25.41 -25.42
CA ARG A 7 -21.09 24.13 -24.73
C ARG A 7 -22.32 23.37 -25.25
N GLU A 8 -23.46 24.03 -25.39
CA GLU A 8 -24.70 23.41 -25.88
C GLU A 8 -24.57 22.96 -27.35
N ALA A 9 -23.83 23.69 -28.17
CA ALA A 9 -23.49 23.29 -29.53
C ALA A 9 -22.61 22.02 -29.55
N ALA A 10 -21.59 21.97 -28.70
CA ALA A 10 -20.71 20.81 -28.56
C ALA A 10 -21.47 19.56 -28.08
N GLU A 11 -22.31 19.69 -27.05
CA GLU A 11 -23.14 18.59 -26.53
C GLU A 11 -24.09 18.04 -27.62
N ARG A 12 -24.75 18.92 -28.38
CA ARG A 12 -25.59 18.50 -29.52
C ARG A 12 -24.80 17.77 -30.61
N GLN A 13 -23.59 18.24 -30.91
CA GLN A 13 -22.74 17.63 -31.92
C GLN A 13 -22.24 16.25 -31.47
N LEU A 14 -21.86 16.09 -30.19
CA LEU A 14 -21.50 14.79 -29.61
C LEU A 14 -22.68 13.82 -29.60
N ALA A 15 -23.88 14.27 -29.26
CA ALA A 15 -25.09 13.45 -29.30
C ALA A 15 -25.41 12.97 -30.73
N ALA A 16 -25.27 13.86 -31.73
CA ALA A 16 -25.43 13.49 -33.14
C ALA A 16 -24.37 12.49 -33.61
N MET A 17 -23.12 12.63 -33.16
CA MET A 17 -22.04 11.69 -33.46
C MET A 17 -22.28 10.32 -32.82
N ALA A 18 -22.77 10.28 -31.58
CA ALA A 18 -23.05 9.03 -30.87
C ALA A 18 -24.13 8.19 -31.57
N ALA A 19 -25.10 8.83 -32.22
CA ALA A 19 -26.14 8.15 -32.99
C ALA A 19 -25.63 7.54 -34.32
N ARG A 20 -24.47 8.00 -34.83
CA ARG A 20 -23.96 7.64 -36.17
C ARG A 20 -22.68 6.82 -36.16
N PHE A 21 -21.88 6.92 -35.10
CA PHE A 21 -20.54 6.33 -35.05
C PHE A 21 -20.41 5.32 -33.90
N ARG A 22 -19.47 4.37 -34.06
CA ARG A 22 -19.12 3.42 -33.00
C ARG A 22 -18.41 4.14 -31.84
N PRO A 23 -18.44 3.59 -30.60
CA PRO A 23 -17.86 4.23 -29.42
C PRO A 23 -16.42 4.71 -29.59
N GLU A 24 -15.59 3.95 -30.32
CA GLU A 24 -14.19 4.32 -30.59
C GLU A 24 -14.06 5.58 -31.46
N ALA A 25 -14.88 5.70 -32.51
CA ALA A 25 -14.89 6.87 -33.38
C ALA A 25 -15.53 8.09 -32.69
N LEU A 26 -16.52 7.85 -31.81
CA LEU A 26 -17.07 8.89 -30.95
C LEU A 26 -16.00 9.45 -30.00
N ARG A 27 -15.18 8.59 -29.40
CA ARG A 27 -14.08 8.98 -28.51
C ARG A 27 -13.08 9.89 -29.21
N ILE A 28 -12.61 9.51 -30.40
CA ILE A 28 -11.71 10.33 -31.22
C ILE A 28 -12.34 11.70 -31.54
N GLY A 29 -13.63 11.72 -31.89
CA GLY A 29 -14.37 12.94 -32.15
C GLY A 29 -14.49 13.85 -30.92
N ALA A 30 -14.76 13.26 -29.76
CA ALA A 30 -14.84 13.97 -28.49
C ALA A 30 -13.49 14.55 -28.07
N ASP A 31 -12.40 13.79 -28.22
CA ASP A 31 -11.05 14.26 -27.91
C ASP A 31 -10.66 15.46 -28.78
N ARG A 32 -10.98 15.41 -30.07
CA ARG A 32 -10.73 16.52 -31.00
C ARG A 32 -11.57 17.75 -30.69
N MET A 33 -12.83 17.55 -30.30
CA MET A 33 -13.72 18.65 -29.89
C MET A 33 -13.24 19.28 -28.59
N MET A 34 -12.81 18.48 -27.62
CA MET A 34 -12.21 18.97 -26.37
C MET A 34 -10.94 19.81 -26.63
N ALA A 35 -10.06 19.36 -27.53
CA ALA A 35 -8.86 20.12 -27.91
C ALA A 35 -9.19 21.49 -28.56
N LEU A 36 -10.30 21.59 -29.30
CA LEU A 36 -10.76 22.84 -29.91
C LEU A 36 -11.44 23.78 -28.89
N LEU A 37 -12.13 23.21 -27.91
CA LEU A 37 -12.85 23.94 -26.87
C LEU A 37 -11.95 24.41 -25.74
N ASN A 38 -10.82 23.74 -25.52
CA ASN A 38 -9.82 24.09 -24.52
C ASN A 38 -8.42 24.20 -25.15
N PRO A 39 -8.17 25.19 -26.03
CA PRO A 39 -6.92 25.31 -26.77
C PRO A 39 -5.71 25.58 -25.86
N ASP A 40 -5.93 26.19 -24.68
CA ASP A 40 -4.89 26.53 -23.70
C ASP A 40 -4.68 25.45 -22.62
N ASP A 41 -5.42 24.33 -22.71
CA ASP A 41 -5.44 23.23 -21.74
C ASP A 41 -5.74 23.65 -20.28
N GLU A 42 -6.45 24.77 -20.10
CA GLU A 42 -6.86 25.29 -18.80
C GLU A 42 -8.04 24.47 -18.24
N PHE A 43 -7.74 23.29 -17.70
CA PHE A 43 -8.70 22.59 -16.84
C PHE A 43 -8.85 23.34 -15.52
N SER A 44 -10.09 23.71 -15.18
CA SER A 44 -10.38 24.27 -13.87
C SER A 44 -10.12 23.24 -12.78
N ASP A 45 -9.86 23.69 -11.55
CA ASP A 45 -9.72 22.79 -10.40
C ASP A 45 -10.99 21.96 -10.16
N VAL A 46 -12.17 22.49 -10.54
CA VAL A 46 -13.45 21.76 -10.50
C VAL A 46 -13.45 20.59 -11.48
N ASP A 47 -12.92 20.76 -12.68
CA ASP A 47 -12.85 19.69 -13.69
C ASP A 47 -11.89 18.58 -13.28
N ARG A 48 -10.71 18.96 -12.75
CA ARG A 48 -9.73 18.01 -12.20
C ARG A 48 -10.33 17.26 -11.01
N ALA A 49 -11.02 17.96 -10.12
CA ALA A 49 -11.71 17.36 -8.98
C ALA A 49 -12.77 16.34 -9.43
N ARG A 50 -13.53 16.60 -10.49
CA ARG A 50 -14.53 15.64 -11.00
C ARG A 50 -13.91 14.40 -11.65
N ARG A 51 -12.76 14.55 -12.30
CA ARG A 51 -12.11 13.46 -13.07
C ARG A 51 -11.18 12.59 -12.24
N ARG A 52 -10.61 13.13 -11.16
CA ARG A 52 -9.68 12.39 -10.31
C ARG A 52 -10.39 11.21 -9.63
N GLY A 53 -9.69 10.09 -9.56
CA GLY A 53 -10.19 8.89 -8.89
C GLY A 53 -9.23 7.73 -9.06
N ILE A 54 -9.21 6.84 -8.07
CA ILE A 54 -8.52 5.57 -8.12
C ILE A 54 -9.56 4.49 -7.84
N SER A 55 -9.60 3.47 -8.67
CA SER A 55 -10.47 2.30 -8.50
C SER A 55 -9.61 1.04 -8.45
N ILE A 56 -9.90 0.18 -7.48
CA ILE A 56 -9.30 -1.14 -7.34
C ILE A 56 -10.39 -2.16 -7.72
N GLY A 57 -10.13 -2.92 -8.78
CA GLY A 57 -11.06 -3.93 -9.27
C GLY A 57 -11.05 -5.20 -8.43
N GLN A 58 -11.99 -6.09 -8.75
CA GLN A 58 -12.09 -7.40 -8.12
C GLN A 58 -10.79 -8.20 -8.28
N GLN A 59 -10.45 -8.95 -7.25
CA GLN A 59 -9.25 -9.78 -7.27
C GLN A 59 -9.44 -10.97 -8.22
N GLY A 60 -8.49 -11.17 -9.14
CA GLY A 60 -8.42 -12.30 -10.05
C GLY A 60 -8.15 -13.62 -9.32
N PHE A 61 -8.21 -14.74 -10.06
CA PHE A 61 -7.90 -16.07 -9.52
C PHE A 61 -6.43 -16.21 -9.11
N ASP A 62 -5.55 -15.42 -9.73
CA ASP A 62 -4.12 -15.31 -9.47
C ASP A 62 -3.79 -14.46 -8.24
N GLY A 63 -4.80 -13.87 -7.59
CA GLY A 63 -4.61 -12.99 -6.43
C GLY A 63 -4.28 -11.54 -6.80
N MET A 64 -4.20 -11.19 -8.09
CA MET A 64 -3.93 -9.83 -8.54
C MET A 64 -5.21 -9.02 -8.64
N SER A 65 -5.16 -7.73 -8.31
CA SER A 65 -6.28 -6.79 -8.53
C SER A 65 -5.84 -5.70 -9.50
N PRO A 66 -6.63 -5.38 -10.54
CA PRO A 66 -6.33 -4.24 -11.41
C PRO A 66 -6.56 -2.93 -10.66
N ILE A 67 -5.71 -1.95 -10.92
CA ILE A 67 -5.86 -0.57 -10.46
C ILE A 67 -6.02 0.35 -11.68
N SER A 68 -6.98 1.26 -11.66
CA SER A 68 -7.23 2.22 -12.73
C SER A 68 -7.68 3.57 -12.19
N GLY A 69 -7.57 4.62 -13.01
CA GLY A 69 -8.02 5.95 -12.63
C GLY A 69 -7.13 7.08 -13.15
N LEU A 70 -7.45 8.30 -12.73
CA LEU A 70 -6.71 9.52 -13.06
C LEU A 70 -6.28 10.21 -11.76
N LEU A 71 -4.99 10.55 -11.68
CA LEU A 71 -4.44 11.35 -10.58
C LEU A 71 -4.58 12.83 -10.92
N ASP A 72 -4.89 13.65 -9.91
CA ASP A 72 -4.68 15.08 -10.02
C ASP A 72 -3.16 15.42 -10.00
N PRO A 73 -2.77 16.63 -10.40
CA PRO A 73 -1.35 17.01 -10.48
C PRO A 73 -0.61 16.90 -9.13
N GLU A 74 -1.29 17.22 -8.02
CA GLU A 74 -0.69 17.15 -6.68
C GLU A 74 -0.37 15.70 -6.29
N THR A 75 -1.34 14.80 -6.43
CA THR A 75 -1.15 13.37 -6.14
C THR A 75 -0.09 12.77 -7.06
N ARG A 76 -0.06 13.19 -8.34
CA ARG A 76 1.00 12.77 -9.27
C ARG A 76 2.38 13.21 -8.79
N ALA A 77 2.53 14.44 -8.32
CA ALA A 77 3.81 14.95 -7.81
C ALA A 77 4.31 14.17 -6.59
N TYR A 78 3.43 13.81 -5.65
CA TYR A 78 3.80 12.94 -4.54
C TYR A 78 4.25 11.55 -5.01
N LEU A 79 3.53 10.97 -5.98
CA LEU A 79 3.90 9.68 -6.54
C LEU A 79 5.26 9.72 -7.26
N ASP A 80 5.53 10.78 -8.01
CA ASP A 80 6.81 10.98 -8.71
C ASP A 80 7.97 11.09 -7.71
N ALA A 81 7.81 11.87 -6.64
CA ALA A 81 8.82 11.97 -5.58
C ALA A 81 9.10 10.61 -4.93
N VAL A 82 8.05 9.89 -4.54
CA VAL A 82 8.16 8.56 -3.93
C VAL A 82 8.80 7.55 -4.88
N PHE A 83 8.37 7.48 -6.14
CA PHE A 83 8.89 6.52 -7.12
C PHE A 83 10.32 6.85 -7.55
N SER A 84 10.69 8.13 -7.61
CA SER A 84 12.09 8.51 -7.90
C SER A 84 13.07 7.90 -6.91
N LYS A 85 12.67 7.74 -5.64
CA LYS A 85 13.48 7.12 -4.59
C LYS A 85 13.27 5.60 -4.52
N LEU A 86 12.02 5.15 -4.38
CA LEU A 86 11.71 3.76 -4.03
C LEU A 86 11.61 2.82 -5.24
N ALA A 87 11.46 3.35 -6.46
CA ALA A 87 11.44 2.56 -7.69
C ALA A 87 12.79 2.61 -8.45
N ALA A 88 13.83 3.17 -7.83
CA ALA A 88 15.18 3.15 -8.36
C ALA A 88 15.70 1.70 -8.50
N PRO A 89 16.55 1.40 -9.50
CA PRO A 89 17.14 0.08 -9.66
C PRO A 89 17.83 -0.40 -8.36
N GLY A 90 17.56 -1.62 -7.93
CA GLY A 90 18.13 -2.21 -6.71
C GLY A 90 17.41 -1.83 -5.40
N ILE A 91 16.50 -0.84 -5.41
CA ILE A 91 15.68 -0.48 -4.25
C ILE A 91 14.40 -1.30 -4.21
N CYS A 92 13.93 -1.64 -3.01
CA CYS A 92 12.69 -2.39 -2.76
C CYS A 92 12.61 -3.71 -3.53
N ASN A 93 13.76 -4.36 -3.81
CA ASN A 93 13.80 -5.58 -4.61
C ASN A 93 13.31 -6.80 -3.80
N PRO A 94 12.14 -7.39 -4.13
CA PRO A 94 11.61 -8.52 -3.38
C PRO A 94 12.42 -9.81 -3.54
N ASN A 95 13.36 -9.87 -4.50
CA ASN A 95 14.26 -10.99 -4.68
C ASN A 95 15.47 -10.96 -3.73
N ASP A 96 15.67 -9.85 -3.00
CA ASP A 96 16.72 -9.74 -2.01
C ASP A 96 16.27 -10.28 -0.66
N GLN A 97 17.18 -10.91 0.08
CA GLN A 97 16.89 -11.42 1.43
C GLN A 97 16.46 -10.31 2.39
N THR A 98 17.02 -9.12 2.22
CA THR A 98 16.63 -7.91 2.95
C THR A 98 16.50 -6.77 1.94
N PRO A 99 15.28 -6.53 1.42
CA PRO A 99 15.05 -5.48 0.44
C PRO A 99 15.44 -4.11 1.01
N LEU A 100 16.35 -3.41 0.35
CA LEU A 100 16.78 -2.09 0.76
C LEU A 100 15.63 -1.09 0.55
N VAL A 101 15.26 -0.35 1.59
CA VAL A 101 14.17 0.64 1.57
C VAL A 101 14.66 2.06 1.90
N ASP A 102 15.85 2.16 2.49
CA ASP A 102 16.51 3.41 2.86
C ASP A 102 17.99 3.31 2.49
N GLY A 103 18.61 4.44 2.18
CA GLY A 103 19.98 4.52 1.66
C GLY A 103 20.08 4.37 0.13
N GLU A 104 21.32 4.25 -0.35
CA GLU A 104 21.64 4.06 -1.77
C GLU A 104 21.98 2.58 -2.03
N PRO A 105 21.47 1.99 -3.12
CA PRO A 105 21.79 0.61 -3.45
C PRO A 105 23.26 0.53 -3.88
N ALA A 106 23.93 -0.58 -3.54
CA ALA A 106 25.25 -0.87 -4.10
C ALA A 106 25.14 -0.96 -5.64
N PRO A 107 26.16 -0.52 -6.40
CA PRO A 107 26.11 -0.55 -7.87
C PRO A 107 25.74 -1.93 -8.43
N GLU A 108 26.25 -3.00 -7.83
CA GLU A 108 25.97 -4.37 -8.23
C GLU A 108 24.50 -4.75 -8.02
N ALA A 109 23.84 -4.19 -7.00
CA ALA A 109 22.42 -4.40 -6.72
C ALA A 109 21.55 -3.71 -7.79
N ALA A 110 21.96 -2.53 -8.25
CA ALA A 110 21.30 -1.84 -9.36
C ALA A 110 21.48 -2.60 -10.69
N GLU A 111 22.69 -3.11 -10.97
CA GLU A 111 23.01 -3.81 -12.22
C GLU A 111 22.30 -5.16 -12.36
N ARG A 112 22.10 -5.88 -11.26
CA ARG A 112 21.38 -7.17 -11.25
C ARG A 112 19.86 -7.03 -11.22
N ASP A 113 19.33 -5.82 -11.07
CA ASP A 113 17.89 -5.59 -11.07
C ASP A 113 17.32 -5.74 -12.48
N ARG A 114 16.60 -6.84 -12.71
CA ARG A 114 15.95 -7.18 -13.99
C ARG A 114 14.47 -6.78 -14.05
N ARG A 115 13.93 -6.14 -13.00
CA ARG A 115 12.52 -5.74 -12.97
C ARG A 115 12.26 -4.63 -13.98
N SER A 116 11.09 -4.67 -14.61
CA SER A 116 10.61 -3.55 -15.43
C SER A 116 10.30 -2.33 -14.56
N SER A 117 10.24 -1.14 -15.17
CA SER A 117 9.84 0.07 -14.46
C SER A 117 8.46 -0.06 -13.81
N ALA A 118 7.52 -0.77 -14.45
CA ALA A 118 6.19 -1.03 -13.88
C ALA A 118 6.26 -1.92 -12.63
N GLN A 119 7.11 -2.95 -12.63
CA GLN A 119 7.34 -3.82 -11.47
C GLN A 119 7.99 -3.04 -10.31
N ARG A 120 9.01 -2.21 -10.60
CA ARG A 120 9.64 -1.36 -9.57
C ARG A 120 8.65 -0.35 -8.98
N ASN A 121 7.81 0.26 -9.80
CA ASN A 121 6.75 1.16 -9.34
C ASN A 121 5.74 0.44 -8.43
N HIS A 122 5.37 -0.81 -8.77
CA HIS A 122 4.51 -1.63 -7.92
C HIS A 122 5.17 -1.91 -6.55
N ASP A 123 6.44 -2.30 -6.54
CA ASP A 123 7.17 -2.58 -5.30
C ASP A 123 7.38 -1.31 -4.45
N ALA A 124 7.61 -0.17 -5.09
CA ALA A 124 7.68 1.14 -4.45
C ALA A 124 6.35 1.55 -3.81
N LEU A 125 5.23 1.36 -4.51
CA LEU A 125 3.90 1.59 -3.97
C LEU A 125 3.64 0.69 -2.75
N ARG A 126 3.98 -0.60 -2.84
CA ARG A 126 3.89 -1.55 -1.72
C ARG A 126 4.72 -1.09 -0.52
N ALA A 127 5.96 -0.66 -0.74
CA ALA A 127 6.84 -0.18 0.33
C ALA A 127 6.29 1.09 0.99
N SER A 128 5.72 2.01 0.21
CA SER A 128 5.11 3.25 0.69
C SER A 128 3.88 2.99 1.55
N LEU A 129 2.97 2.12 1.08
CA LEU A 129 1.79 1.72 1.85
C LEU A 129 2.17 1.03 3.16
N ARG A 130 3.21 0.18 3.13
CA ARG A 130 3.75 -0.44 4.34
C ARG A 130 4.32 0.61 5.30
N SER A 131 5.08 1.59 4.81
CA SER A 131 5.62 2.68 5.63
C SER A 131 4.51 3.50 6.28
N ALA A 132 3.43 3.78 5.55
CA ALA A 132 2.27 4.49 6.08
C ALA A 132 1.56 3.70 7.20
N LEU A 133 1.41 2.38 7.04
CA LEU A 133 0.86 1.51 8.10
C LEU A 133 1.79 1.44 9.33
N ALA A 134 3.10 1.33 9.10
CA ALA A 134 4.09 1.21 10.17
C ALA A 134 4.33 2.52 10.94
N SER A 135 4.03 3.69 10.34
CA SER A 135 4.22 4.98 11.01
C SER A 135 3.29 5.19 12.21
N GLY A 136 2.18 4.46 12.27
CA GLY A 136 1.15 4.65 13.30
C GLY A 136 0.37 5.96 13.17
N GLN A 137 0.61 6.75 12.11
CA GLN A 137 0.00 8.06 11.92
C GLN A 137 -1.36 8.02 11.21
N LEU A 138 -1.78 6.86 10.71
CA LEU A 138 -3.09 6.67 10.08
C LEU A 138 -4.26 6.69 11.09
N GLY A 139 -3.97 6.88 12.38
CA GLY A 139 -4.97 6.93 13.43
C GLY A 139 -5.63 5.58 13.69
N SER A 140 -6.92 5.60 14.00
CA SER A 140 -7.69 4.41 14.36
C SER A 140 -8.97 4.26 13.55
N HIS A 141 -9.32 3.03 13.20
CA HIS A 141 -10.61 2.64 12.65
C HIS A 141 -11.37 1.83 13.71
N HIS A 142 -12.55 2.29 14.11
CA HIS A 142 -13.35 1.69 15.21
C HIS A 142 -12.55 1.42 16.50
N GLY A 143 -11.66 2.34 16.88
CA GLY A 143 -10.86 2.25 18.11
C GLY A 143 -9.63 1.35 18.04
N LEU A 144 -9.34 0.75 16.88
CA LEU A 144 -8.10 0.00 16.64
C LEU A 144 -7.21 0.75 15.65
N PRO A 145 -5.88 0.77 15.84
CA PRO A 145 -4.96 1.30 14.83
C PRO A 145 -5.21 0.65 13.46
N VAL A 146 -5.09 1.43 12.38
CA VAL A 146 -5.23 0.91 11.02
C VAL A 146 -4.20 -0.22 10.80
N THR A 147 -4.68 -1.46 10.76
CA THR A 147 -3.85 -2.68 10.77
C THR A 147 -4.43 -3.71 9.81
N VAL A 148 -3.56 -4.43 9.10
CA VAL A 148 -3.97 -5.58 8.30
C VAL A 148 -4.21 -6.77 9.23
N VAL A 149 -5.46 -7.13 9.44
CA VAL A 149 -5.85 -8.36 10.16
C VAL A 149 -5.87 -9.50 9.15
N VAL A 150 -5.23 -10.63 9.46
CA VAL A 150 -5.18 -11.81 8.58
C VAL A 150 -5.57 -13.05 9.37
N SER A 151 -6.43 -13.87 8.77
CA SER A 151 -6.90 -15.15 9.31
C SER A 151 -6.40 -16.31 8.45
N THR A 152 -5.88 -17.35 9.10
CA THR A 152 -5.37 -18.59 8.50
C THR A 152 -5.25 -19.66 9.58
N THR A 153 -4.96 -20.91 9.19
CA THR A 153 -4.74 -22.02 10.11
C THR A 153 -3.26 -22.22 10.44
N LEU A 154 -2.96 -22.83 11.59
CA LEU A 154 -1.59 -23.22 11.95
C LEU A 154 -0.98 -24.14 10.88
N LYS A 155 -1.76 -25.11 10.39
CA LYS A 155 -1.34 -26.04 9.36
C LYS A 155 -0.89 -25.33 8.07
N GLU A 156 -1.65 -24.34 7.60
CA GLU A 156 -1.28 -23.56 6.41
C GLU A 156 0.04 -22.80 6.61
N ILE A 157 0.28 -22.27 7.82
CA ILE A 157 1.54 -21.61 8.19
C ILE A 157 2.70 -22.62 8.23
N GLU A 158 2.51 -23.79 8.87
CA GLU A 158 3.51 -24.85 8.97
C GLU A 158 3.89 -25.43 7.61
N ASP A 159 2.89 -25.66 6.75
CA ASP A 159 3.08 -26.15 5.39
C ASP A 159 3.64 -25.05 4.45
N ALA A 160 3.66 -23.79 4.90
CA ALA A 160 3.96 -22.59 4.11
C ALA A 160 3.16 -22.54 2.78
N ALA A 161 1.92 -23.05 2.83
CA ALA A 161 1.06 -23.30 1.68
C ALA A 161 -0.40 -23.08 2.06
N GLY A 162 -1.19 -22.58 1.10
CA GLY A 162 -2.59 -22.20 1.31
C GLY A 162 -2.83 -20.72 1.03
N VAL A 163 -4.03 -20.26 1.40
CA VAL A 163 -4.49 -18.90 1.14
C VAL A 163 -5.12 -18.34 2.42
N ALA A 164 -4.48 -17.32 2.98
CA ALA A 164 -5.02 -16.56 4.08
C ALA A 164 -6.03 -15.51 3.59
N ILE A 165 -6.93 -15.09 4.47
CA ILE A 165 -7.94 -14.07 4.18
C ILE A 165 -7.72 -12.87 5.10
N THR A 166 -7.64 -11.67 4.53
CA THR A 166 -7.56 -10.43 5.31
C THR A 166 -8.94 -10.04 5.87
N GLY A 167 -8.98 -9.17 6.88
CA GLY A 167 -10.24 -8.62 7.42
C GLY A 167 -11.09 -7.87 6.39
N ALA A 168 -10.51 -7.46 5.26
CA ALA A 168 -11.22 -6.85 4.13
C ALA A 168 -11.64 -7.87 3.04
N GLY A 169 -11.38 -9.17 3.23
CA GLY A 169 -11.72 -10.23 2.28
C GLY A 169 -10.68 -10.48 1.18
N THR A 170 -9.56 -9.74 1.15
CA THR A 170 -8.46 -10.00 0.21
C THR A 170 -7.85 -11.38 0.47
N ARG A 171 -7.68 -12.18 -0.58
CA ARG A 171 -6.95 -13.46 -0.53
C ARG A 171 -5.46 -13.21 -0.63
N LEU A 172 -4.69 -13.83 0.24
CA LEU A 172 -3.24 -13.66 0.33
C LEU A 172 -2.56 -15.03 0.42
N PRO A 173 -1.68 -15.41 -0.52
CA PRO A 173 -0.89 -16.63 -0.39
C PRO A 173 -0.09 -16.64 0.91
N ILE A 174 0.05 -17.80 1.56
CA ILE A 174 0.75 -17.90 2.85
C ILE A 174 2.20 -17.38 2.78
N ARG A 175 2.88 -17.58 1.66
CA ARG A 175 4.23 -17.05 1.44
C ARG A 175 4.27 -15.52 1.49
N ASP A 176 3.24 -14.87 0.96
CA ASP A 176 3.11 -13.41 1.02
C ASP A 176 2.73 -12.94 2.41
N LEU A 177 1.89 -13.70 3.14
CA LEU A 177 1.60 -13.46 4.54
C LEU A 177 2.88 -13.53 5.40
N ILE A 178 3.71 -14.56 5.23
CA ILE A 178 4.98 -14.71 5.95
C ILE A 178 5.91 -13.53 5.65
N ARG A 179 6.00 -13.09 4.38
CA ARG A 179 6.79 -11.92 3.99
C ARG A 179 6.22 -10.61 4.57
N LEU A 180 4.90 -10.46 4.59
CA LEU A 180 4.22 -9.33 5.22
C LEU A 180 4.48 -9.30 6.72
N ALA A 181 4.41 -10.47 7.35
CA ALA A 181 4.62 -10.66 8.77
C ALA A 181 6.02 -10.21 9.19
N ALA A 182 7.08 -10.48 8.42
CA ALA A 182 8.45 -10.07 8.76
C ALA A 182 8.62 -8.56 9.09
N HIS A 183 7.67 -7.70 8.71
CA HIS A 183 7.71 -6.26 8.91
C HIS A 183 6.50 -5.70 9.67
N ALA A 184 5.72 -6.53 10.37
CA ALA A 184 4.47 -6.12 10.99
C ALA A 184 4.52 -6.03 12.54
N HIS A 185 3.73 -5.13 13.12
CA HIS A 185 3.36 -5.25 14.52
C HIS A 185 2.31 -6.36 14.68
N HIS A 186 2.77 -7.52 15.13
CA HIS A 186 1.98 -8.74 15.26
C HIS A 186 0.97 -8.72 16.40
N TYR A 187 -0.29 -8.85 16.03
CA TYR A 187 -1.34 -9.35 16.91
C TYR A 187 -1.65 -10.78 16.45
N LEU A 188 -1.51 -11.76 17.35
CA LEU A 188 -1.81 -13.16 17.06
C LEU A 188 -3.05 -13.55 17.86
N THR A 189 -4.14 -13.87 17.17
CA THR A 189 -5.32 -14.46 17.81
C THR A 189 -5.42 -15.93 17.41
N ILE A 190 -5.49 -16.82 18.39
CA ILE A 190 -5.68 -18.25 18.18
C ILE A 190 -7.12 -18.59 18.53
N PHE A 191 -7.79 -19.36 17.68
CA PHE A 191 -9.13 -19.88 17.92
C PHE A 191 -9.10 -21.40 18.04
N ASP A 192 -10.07 -21.99 18.75
CA ASP A 192 -10.34 -23.43 18.66
C ASP A 192 -11.10 -23.76 17.36
N GLU A 193 -11.29 -25.05 17.10
CA GLU A 193 -12.02 -25.54 15.91
C GLU A 193 -13.48 -25.06 15.84
N LYS A 194 -14.04 -24.56 16.94
CA LYS A 194 -15.40 -24.03 17.04
C LYS A 194 -15.45 -22.50 16.95
N GLY A 195 -14.31 -21.86 16.66
CA GLY A 195 -14.20 -20.40 16.56
C GLY A 195 -14.17 -19.67 17.91
N ARG A 196 -13.94 -20.37 19.02
CA ARG A 196 -13.76 -19.73 20.33
C ARG A 196 -12.34 -19.19 20.44
N PRO A 197 -12.14 -17.90 20.81
CA PRO A 197 -10.81 -17.35 20.97
C PRO A 197 -10.11 -18.00 22.18
N LEU A 198 -8.95 -18.60 21.94
CA LEU A 198 -8.10 -19.24 22.95
C LEU A 198 -7.00 -18.31 23.45
N TYR A 199 -6.49 -17.42 22.58
CA TYR A 199 -5.35 -16.56 22.89
C TYR A 199 -5.37 -15.28 22.07
N LEU A 200 -4.96 -14.17 22.68
CA LEU A 200 -4.61 -12.92 22.00
C LEU A 200 -3.22 -12.47 22.44
N GLY A 201 -2.23 -12.73 21.59
CA GLY A 201 -0.85 -12.27 21.74
C GLY A 201 -0.64 -10.89 21.13
N ARG A 202 0.15 -10.05 21.81
CA ARG A 202 0.56 -8.72 21.33
C ARG A 202 2.09 -8.70 21.27
N THR A 203 2.68 -8.16 20.19
CA THR A 203 4.16 -8.09 20.03
C THR A 203 4.84 -7.29 21.13
N LYS A 204 4.13 -6.42 21.84
CA LYS A 204 4.70 -5.47 22.79
C LYS A 204 4.04 -5.58 24.17
N ARG A 205 4.63 -6.41 25.04
CA ARG A 205 4.74 -6.13 26.48
C ARG A 205 6.20 -5.77 26.75
N ILE A 206 6.57 -4.50 26.56
CA ILE A 206 7.80 -3.99 27.19
C ILE A 206 7.42 -3.23 28.44
N ALA A 207 8.22 -3.41 29.48
CA ALA A 207 8.23 -2.50 30.61
C ALA A 207 8.30 -1.06 30.07
N SER A 208 7.44 -0.17 30.55
CA SER A 208 7.53 1.26 30.24
C SER A 208 8.92 1.78 30.61
N PRO A 209 9.39 2.91 30.04
CA PRO A 209 10.62 3.57 30.50
C PRO A 209 10.64 3.70 32.03
N ASP A 210 9.52 4.08 32.65
CA ASP A 210 9.38 4.19 34.10
C ASP A 210 9.55 2.84 34.81
N GLN A 211 8.94 1.77 34.30
CA GLN A 211 9.11 0.42 34.87
C GLN A 211 10.56 -0.06 34.74
N ARG A 212 11.25 0.26 33.63
CA ARG A 212 12.69 0.00 33.47
C ARG A 212 13.53 0.80 34.46
N ILE A 213 13.23 2.08 34.66
CA ILE A 213 13.92 2.94 35.63
C ILE A 213 13.72 2.38 37.05
N VAL A 214 12.51 2.00 37.41
CA VAL A 214 12.20 1.39 38.72
C VAL A 214 12.95 0.08 38.91
N LEU A 215 12.99 -0.79 37.90
CA LEU A 215 13.74 -2.05 37.98
C LEU A 215 15.25 -1.83 38.05
N HIS A 216 15.81 -0.88 37.29
CA HIS A 216 17.22 -0.51 37.41
C HIS A 216 17.56 0.05 38.80
N ALA A 217 16.67 0.86 39.39
CA ALA A 217 16.86 1.42 40.73
C ALA A 217 16.75 0.34 41.83
N LYS A 218 15.79 -0.58 41.69
CA LYS A 218 15.50 -1.64 42.66
C LYS A 218 16.53 -2.77 42.61
N ASP A 219 16.78 -3.30 41.41
CA ASP A 219 17.50 -4.55 41.23
C ASP A 219 18.98 -4.33 40.88
N ARG A 220 19.34 -3.14 40.37
CA ARG A 220 20.73 -2.66 40.12
C ARG A 220 21.62 -3.60 39.29
N GLY A 221 21.05 -4.61 38.63
CA GLY A 221 21.78 -5.65 37.92
C GLY A 221 20.91 -6.88 37.66
N CYS A 222 21.54 -7.97 37.26
CA CYS A 222 20.87 -9.26 37.11
C CYS A 222 20.33 -9.77 38.46
N THR A 223 19.09 -10.25 38.50
CA THR A 223 18.45 -10.80 39.71
C THR A 223 18.65 -12.31 39.89
N HIS A 224 19.39 -12.97 39.00
CA HIS A 224 19.72 -14.38 39.13
C HIS A 224 20.66 -14.58 40.34
N PRO A 225 20.44 -15.62 41.18
CA PRO A 225 21.34 -15.90 42.30
C PRO A 225 22.80 -15.94 41.85
N ASP A 226 23.68 -15.28 42.61
CA ASP A 226 25.13 -15.21 42.38
C ASP A 226 25.57 -14.57 41.04
N CYS A 227 24.67 -13.87 40.34
CA CYS A 227 25.01 -13.11 39.13
C CYS A 227 25.37 -11.66 39.47
N HIS A 228 26.55 -11.20 39.04
CA HIS A 228 27.04 -9.85 39.28
C HIS A 228 27.02 -8.93 38.04
N ILE A 229 26.28 -9.32 37.00
CA ILE A 229 26.22 -8.56 35.75
C ILE A 229 25.44 -7.24 35.99
N PRO A 230 26.02 -6.06 35.68
CA PRO A 230 25.36 -4.78 35.85
C PRO A 230 24.28 -4.56 34.79
N GLY A 231 23.26 -3.76 35.11
CA GLY A 231 22.13 -3.49 34.21
C GLY A 231 22.43 -2.60 32.99
N TYR A 232 23.69 -2.42 32.60
CA TYR A 232 24.12 -1.51 31.52
C TYR A 232 24.65 -2.24 30.28
N LEU A 233 24.44 -3.56 30.17
CA LEU A 233 24.87 -4.41 29.06
C LEU A 233 23.71 -4.79 28.14
#